data_AF-A0A5Q4BTW7-F1
#
_entry.id   AF-A0A5Q4BTW7-F1
#
_cell.length_a   1.000
_cell.length_b   1.000
_cell.length_c   1.000
_cell.angle_alpha   90.00
_cell.angle_beta   90.00
_cell.angle_gamma   90.00
#
_symmetry.space_group_name_H-M   'P 1'
#
loop_
_entity.id
_entity.type
_entity.pdbx_description
1 polymer ?
#
loop_
_entity_poly.entity_id
_entity_poly.type
_entity_poly.pdbx_seq_one_letter_code
_entity_poly.pdbx_strand_id
1 'polypeptide(L)'
;MKLPSVLLIVTLALTSAEACASYKYCWCLRNDIEYQGKIQSNIAWDDDTTKACQANGGGGVIGYFGQNFKECYRYVKRTWRLDGAIDNCDWNKLCIAVGSAAGVSAYGVCRDKNTGFH
;
A
#
# COMPACT_ATOMS: atom_id res chain seq x y z
N MET A 1 36.51 -26.58 7.22
CA MET A 1 35.06 -26.84 7.10
C MET A 1 34.34 -25.51 6.97
N LYS A 2 33.35 -25.47 6.09
CA LYS A 2 32.62 -24.28 5.60
C LYS A 2 31.74 -23.70 6.71
N LEU A 3 31.88 -22.40 6.98
CA LEU A 3 30.77 -21.56 7.45
C LEU A 3 30.42 -20.65 6.28
N PRO A 4 29.12 -20.44 6.03
CA PRO A 4 28.68 -19.08 6.16
C PRO A 4 27.48 -18.97 7.10
N SER A 5 27.67 -18.05 8.03
CA SER A 5 26.70 -17.31 8.82
C SER A 5 25.25 -17.42 8.33
N VAL A 6 24.43 -17.96 9.23
CA VAL A 6 22.97 -17.87 9.21
C VAL A 6 22.57 -16.39 9.08
N LEU A 7 21.89 -16.06 7.98
CA LEU A 7 21.21 -14.78 7.78
C LEU A 7 20.16 -14.59 8.88
N LEU A 8 20.43 -13.66 9.79
CA LEU A 8 19.41 -13.08 10.67
C LEU A 8 18.51 -12.18 9.82
N ILE A 9 17.41 -12.75 9.32
CA ILE A 9 16.30 -11.96 8.79
C ILE A 9 15.59 -11.39 10.02
N VAL A 10 15.96 -10.18 10.42
CA VAL A 10 15.16 -9.38 11.35
C VAL A 10 13.88 -9.04 10.60
N THR A 11 12.81 -9.79 10.89
CA THR A 11 11.46 -9.39 10.56
C THR A 11 11.13 -8.18 11.43
N LEU A 12 11.31 -6.97 10.89
CA LEU A 12 10.62 -5.81 11.42
C LEU A 12 9.13 -6.03 11.18
N ALA A 13 8.48 -6.68 12.13
CA ALA A 13 7.05 -6.55 12.31
C ALA A 13 6.82 -5.06 12.62
N LEU A 14 6.53 -4.26 11.59
CA LEU A 14 5.87 -2.98 11.80
C LEU A 14 4.52 -3.31 12.44
N THR A 15 4.50 -3.31 13.76
CA THR A 15 3.30 -3.38 14.57
C THR A 15 2.58 -2.04 14.45
N SER A 16 2.00 -1.76 13.28
CA SER A 16 0.94 -0.78 13.16
C SER A 16 -0.33 -1.45 13.69
N ALA A 17 -0.51 -1.39 15.01
CA ALA A 17 -1.86 -1.36 15.57
C ALA A 17 -2.53 -0.02 15.18
N GLU A 18 -2.59 0.26 13.88
CA GLU A 18 -3.45 1.29 13.35
C GLU A 18 -4.85 0.68 13.41
N ALA A 19 -5.74 1.27 14.20
CA ALA A 19 -7.16 0.93 14.11
C ALA A 19 -7.56 1.11 12.64
N CYS A 20 -7.89 0.00 11.98
CA CYS A 20 -8.20 -0.02 10.55
C CYS A 20 -9.25 1.05 10.26
N ALA A 21 -8.95 1.89 9.29
CA ALA A 21 -9.71 3.07 8.98
C ALA A 21 -9.91 3.19 7.48
N SER A 22 -10.99 3.87 7.14
CA SER A 22 -11.39 4.17 5.79
C SER A 22 -10.70 5.44 5.28
N TYR A 23 -10.10 5.38 4.10
CA TYR A 23 -9.37 6.46 3.43
C TYR A 23 -9.83 6.61 1.99
N LYS A 24 -9.58 7.77 1.37
CA LYS A 24 -9.98 8.03 -0.02
C LYS A 24 -8.92 7.64 -1.03
N TYR A 25 -7.65 7.84 -0.68
CA TYR A 25 -6.50 7.62 -1.57
C TYR A 25 -5.49 6.71 -0.89
N CYS A 26 -5.01 5.69 -1.60
CA CYS A 26 -3.97 4.80 -1.11
C CYS A 26 -2.99 4.39 -2.22
N TRP A 27 -1.75 4.08 -1.85
CA TRP A 27 -0.70 3.62 -2.77
C TRP A 27 0.21 2.60 -2.09
N CYS A 28 1.01 1.89 -2.89
CA CYS A 28 2.01 0.95 -2.39
C CYS A 28 3.41 1.57 -2.41
N LEU A 29 4.18 1.30 -1.37
CA LEU A 29 5.60 1.64 -1.24
C LEU A 29 6.43 0.36 -1.22
N ARG A 30 7.62 0.40 -1.82
CA ARG A 30 8.62 -0.67 -1.75
C ARG A 30 9.79 -0.27 -0.85
N ASN A 31 10.35 -1.27 -0.19
CA ASN A 31 11.53 -1.14 0.68
C ASN A 31 12.72 -1.91 0.10
N ASP A 32 13.91 -1.38 0.36
CA ASP A 32 15.20 -2.01 0.08
C ASP A 32 15.39 -2.40 -1.40
N ILE A 33 14.91 -1.54 -2.31
CA ILE A 33 15.04 -1.72 -3.76
C ILE A 33 16.14 -0.84 -4.33
N GLU A 34 16.77 -1.28 -5.41
CA GLU A 34 17.64 -0.41 -6.21
C GLU A 34 16.78 0.58 -7.00
N TYR A 35 16.89 1.86 -6.66
CA TYR A 35 16.21 2.95 -7.34
C TYR A 35 17.22 4.07 -7.60
N GLN A 36 17.35 4.49 -8.87
CA GLN A 36 18.33 5.50 -9.29
C GLN A 36 19.79 5.17 -8.86
N GLY A 37 20.16 3.89 -8.93
CA GLY A 37 21.51 3.39 -8.61
C GLY A 37 21.86 3.36 -7.12
N LYS A 38 20.86 3.47 -6.23
CA LYS A 38 21.04 3.35 -4.78
C LYS A 38 19.97 2.44 -4.19
N ILE A 39 20.31 1.69 -3.15
CA ILE A 39 19.31 0.98 -2.34
C ILE A 39 18.53 2.01 -1.53
N GLN A 40 17.20 2.03 -1.72
CA GLN A 40 16.30 2.97 -1.10
C GLN A 40 15.03 2.27 -0.62
N SER A 41 14.39 2.88 0.37
CA SER A 41 13.15 2.39 0.98
C SER A 41 12.07 3.46 0.93
N ASN A 42 10.82 3.05 1.14
CA ASN A 42 9.63 3.89 1.06
C ASN A 42 9.42 4.50 -0.33
N ILE A 43 9.75 3.76 -1.40
CA ILE A 43 9.64 4.24 -2.78
C ILE A 43 8.25 3.88 -3.34
N ALA A 44 7.50 4.88 -3.79
CA ALA A 44 6.19 4.64 -4.41
C ALA A 44 6.32 3.88 -5.71
N TRP A 45 5.48 2.86 -5.87
CA TRP A 45 5.56 1.95 -7.02
C TRP A 45 4.23 1.86 -7.76
N ASP A 46 4.15 2.56 -8.89
CA ASP A 46 2.94 2.72 -9.70
C ASP A 46 2.32 1.38 -10.14
N ASP A 47 3.15 0.39 -10.49
CA ASP A 47 2.71 -0.93 -10.93
C ASP A 47 2.04 -1.71 -9.78
N ASP A 48 2.63 -1.64 -8.58
CA ASP A 48 2.07 -2.32 -7.40
C ASP A 48 0.77 -1.66 -6.97
N THR A 49 0.72 -0.32 -6.96
CA THR A 49 -0.51 0.43 -6.68
C THR A 49 -1.61 0.08 -7.68
N THR A 50 -1.27 -0.05 -8.98
CA THR A 50 -2.23 -0.41 -10.03
C THR A 50 -2.83 -1.80 -9.78
N LYS A 51 -1.98 -2.79 -9.52
CA LYS A 51 -2.40 -4.17 -9.23
C LYS A 51 -3.22 -4.27 -7.94
N ALA A 52 -2.76 -3.62 -6.87
CA ALA A 52 -3.48 -3.58 -5.60
C ALA A 52 -4.86 -2.93 -5.74
N CYS A 53 -4.98 -1.86 -6.54
CA CYS A 53 -6.26 -1.18 -6.78
C CYS A 53 -7.26 -2.05 -7.55
N GLN A 54 -6.78 -2.79 -8.56
CA GLN A 54 -7.61 -3.76 -9.28
C GLN A 54 -8.08 -4.89 -8.36
N ALA A 55 -7.18 -5.39 -7.51
CA ALA A 55 -7.47 -6.44 -6.53
C ALA A 55 -8.40 -5.97 -5.40
N ASN A 56 -8.51 -4.66 -5.16
CA ASN A 56 -9.43 -4.06 -4.20
C ASN A 56 -10.89 -4.08 -4.73
N GLY A 57 -11.39 -5.20 -5.24
CA GLY A 57 -12.79 -5.37 -5.61
C GLY A 57 -13.30 -4.42 -6.71
N GLY A 58 -12.44 -4.04 -7.66
CA GLY A 58 -12.81 -3.47 -8.97
C GLY A 58 -13.44 -2.07 -9.01
N GLY A 59 -13.68 -1.43 -7.86
CA GLY A 59 -14.30 -0.10 -7.78
C GLY A 59 -13.32 1.06 -7.63
N GLY A 60 -12.03 0.78 -7.47
CA GLY A 60 -10.99 1.79 -7.37
C GLY A 60 -10.59 2.37 -8.72
N VAL A 61 -10.31 3.66 -8.77
CA VAL A 61 -9.82 4.38 -9.94
C VAL A 61 -8.34 4.67 -9.74
N ILE A 62 -7.53 4.30 -10.71
CA ILE A 62 -6.10 4.63 -10.73
C ILE A 62 -5.89 6.01 -11.34
N GLY A 63 -5.11 6.85 -10.67
CA GLY A 63 -4.75 8.17 -11.18
C GLY A 63 -3.62 8.84 -10.39
N TYR A 64 -3.12 9.96 -10.91
CA TYR A 64 -2.16 10.81 -10.21
C TYR A 64 -2.96 11.84 -9.39
N PHE A 65 -3.05 11.64 -8.08
CA PHE A 65 -3.79 12.55 -7.19
C PHE A 65 -2.81 13.16 -6.19
N GLY A 66 -2.57 14.48 -6.28
CA GLY A 66 -1.71 15.22 -5.33
C GLY A 66 -0.22 14.84 -5.30
N GLN A 67 0.20 13.77 -5.97
CA GLN A 67 1.54 13.19 -5.95
C GLN A 67 2.04 12.91 -7.38
N ASN A 68 3.37 12.74 -7.54
CA ASN A 68 4.01 12.35 -8.81
C ASN A 68 4.02 10.82 -9.06
N PHE A 69 3.19 10.08 -8.33
CA PHE A 69 3.01 8.64 -8.46
C PHE A 69 1.50 8.32 -8.46
N LYS A 70 1.14 7.15 -8.95
CA LYS A 70 -0.25 6.69 -9.00
C LYS A 70 -0.76 6.38 -7.60
N GLU A 71 -1.99 6.82 -7.34
CA GLU A 71 -2.79 6.43 -6.19
C GLU A 71 -4.05 5.69 -6.67
N CYS A 72 -4.54 4.78 -5.84
CA CYS A 72 -5.86 4.21 -5.94
C CYS A 72 -6.85 5.11 -5.21
N TYR A 73 -7.84 5.61 -5.93
CA TYR A 73 -8.93 6.38 -5.38
C TYR A 73 -10.19 5.55 -5.35
N ARG A 74 -10.82 5.43 -4.18
CA ARG A 74 -12.15 4.86 -4.06
C ARG A 74 -13.00 5.79 -3.21
N TYR A 75 -13.96 6.42 -3.86
CA TYR A 75 -14.94 7.26 -3.19
C TYR A 75 -16.25 7.17 -3.96
N VAL A 76 -17.24 6.54 -3.35
CA VAL A 76 -18.61 6.56 -3.85
C VAL A 76 -19.37 7.55 -2.98
N LYS A 77 -19.64 8.75 -3.51
CA LYS A 77 -20.51 9.72 -2.83
C LYS A 77 -21.96 9.22 -2.90
N ARG A 78 -22.40 8.37 -1.95
CA ARG A 78 -23.83 8.11 -1.76
C ARG A 78 -24.37 9.08 -0.71
N THR A 79 -25.58 9.59 -0.94
CA THR A 79 -26.25 10.63 -0.13
C THR A 79 -26.41 10.28 1.35
N TRP A 80 -26.23 9.01 1.74
CA TRP A 80 -26.55 8.49 3.07
C TRP A 80 -25.57 7.41 3.60
N ARG A 81 -24.54 7.02 2.83
CA ARG A 81 -23.48 6.11 3.30
C ARG A 81 -22.15 6.46 2.66
N LEU A 82 -21.10 6.50 3.46
CA LEU A 82 -19.72 6.57 3.02
C LEU A 82 -19.17 5.18 2.63
N ASP A 83 -20.00 4.39 1.94
CA ASP A 83 -19.58 3.07 1.44
C ASP A 83 -18.60 3.27 0.28
N GLY A 84 -17.45 2.60 0.33
CA GLY A 84 -16.48 2.60 -0.76
C GLY A 84 -15.22 3.42 -0.53
N ALA A 85 -14.90 3.79 0.71
CA ALA A 85 -13.53 4.15 1.07
C ALA A 85 -12.63 2.90 1.11
N ILE A 86 -11.32 3.10 1.00
CA ILE A 86 -10.31 2.05 1.10
C ILE A 86 -9.96 1.84 2.57
N ASP A 87 -10.15 0.62 3.08
CA ASP A 87 -9.62 0.22 4.38
C ASP A 87 -8.09 0.09 4.31
N ASN A 88 -7.35 0.79 5.17
CA ASN A 88 -5.89 0.80 5.13
C ASN A 88 -5.27 -0.56 5.48
N CYS A 89 -5.89 -1.36 6.35
CA CYS A 89 -5.37 -2.67 6.71
C CYS A 89 -5.50 -3.65 5.54
N ASP A 90 -6.65 -3.66 4.87
CA ASP A 90 -6.84 -4.47 3.67
C ASP A 90 -5.97 -3.98 2.51
N TRP A 91 -5.82 -2.66 2.36
CA TRP A 91 -4.89 -2.10 1.38
C TRP A 91 -3.45 -2.56 1.63
N ASN A 92 -2.99 -2.51 2.88
CA ASN A 92 -1.66 -2.96 3.24
C ASN A 92 -1.42 -4.44 2.89
N LYS A 93 -2.40 -5.32 3.16
CA LYS A 93 -2.32 -6.73 2.77
C LYS A 93 -2.20 -6.91 1.25
N LEU A 94 -2.95 -6.12 0.47
CA LEU A 94 -2.88 -6.15 -1.00
C LEU A 94 -1.49 -5.72 -1.49
N CYS A 95 -0.92 -4.64 -0.95
CA CYS A 95 0.42 -4.20 -1.31
C CYS A 95 1.49 -5.23 -0.93
N ILE A 96 1.41 -5.84 0.26
CA ILE A 96 2.32 -6.91 0.70
C ILE A 96 2.23 -8.11 -0.27
N ALA A 97 1.01 -8.51 -0.64
CA ALA A 97 0.81 -9.63 -1.57
C ALA A 97 1.43 -9.35 -2.95
N VAL A 98 1.23 -8.14 -3.49
CA VAL A 98 1.78 -7.73 -4.78
C VAL A 98 3.31 -7.63 -4.73
N GLY A 99 3.87 -7.00 -3.69
CA GLY A 99 5.32 -6.92 -3.50
C GLY A 99 5.97 -8.29 -3.35
N SER A 100 5.36 -9.17 -2.54
CA SER A 100 5.84 -10.55 -2.38
C SER A 100 5.82 -11.32 -3.70
N ALA A 101 4.82 -11.12 -4.56
CA ALA A 101 4.78 -11.73 -5.89
C ALA A 101 5.89 -11.18 -6.83
N ALA A 102 6.37 -9.96 -6.57
CA ALA A 102 7.50 -9.34 -7.26
C ALA A 102 8.86 -9.58 -6.57
N GLY A 103 8.92 -10.35 -5.48
CA GLY A 103 10.14 -10.65 -4.74
C GLY A 103 10.73 -9.47 -3.95
N VAL A 104 9.89 -8.49 -3.59
CA VAL A 104 10.31 -7.28 -2.85
C VAL A 104 9.45 -7.06 -1.62
N SER A 105 10.00 -6.35 -0.63
CA SER A 105 9.22 -5.87 0.52
C SER A 105 8.36 -4.69 0.09
N ALA A 106 7.05 -4.77 0.31
CA ALA A 106 6.12 -3.68 0.01
C ALA A 106 5.06 -3.53 1.11
N TYR A 107 4.52 -2.33 1.23
CA TYR A 107 3.46 -2.01 2.19
C TYR A 107 2.57 -0.89 1.66
N GLY A 108 1.36 -0.80 2.21
CA GLY A 108 0.34 0.17 1.78
C GLY A 108 0.32 1.41 2.65
N VAL A 109 0.10 2.56 2.03
CA VAL A 109 -0.09 3.85 2.72
C VAL A 109 -1.34 4.53 2.18
N CYS A 110 -2.05 5.25 3.04
CA CYS A 110 -3.29 5.92 2.71
C CYS A 110 -3.32 7.36 3.24
N ARG A 111 -4.08 8.23 2.58
CA ARG A 111 -4.36 9.61 3.01
C ARG A 111 -5.82 10.00 2.83
N ASP A 112 -6.17 11.15 3.39
CA ASP A 112 -7.54 11.67 3.45
C ASP A 112 -8.49 10.69 4.12
N LYS A 113 -8.26 10.48 5.42
CA LYS A 113 -9.12 9.66 6.29
C LYS A 113 -10.56 10.12 6.13
N ASN A 114 -11.45 9.18 5.92
CA ASN A 114 -12.86 9.46 5.75
C ASN A 114 -13.46 9.68 7.15
N THR A 115 -13.68 10.93 7.54
CA THR A 115 -14.13 11.31 8.90
C THR A 115 -15.63 11.60 8.98
N GLY A 116 -16.46 10.97 8.14
CA GLY A 116 -17.90 11.14 8.29
C GLY A 116 -18.39 10.52 9.60
N PHE A 117 -19.18 11.29 10.34
CA PHE A 117 -19.95 10.78 11.47
C PHE A 117 -20.94 9.73 10.95
N HIS A 118 -20.90 8.54 11.56
CA HIS A 118 -21.92 7.51 11.41
C HIS A 118 -23.14 7.83 12.28
#